data_AF-A0A1A2M6H4-F1
#
_entry.id   AF-A0A1A2M6H4-F1
#
_cell.length_a   1.000
_cell.length_b   1.000
_cell.length_c   1.000
_cell.angle_alpha   90.00
_cell.angle_beta   90.00
_cell.angle_gamma   90.00
#
_symmetry.space_group_name_H-M   'P 1'
#
loop_
_entity.id
_entity.type
_entity.pdbx_description
1 polymer ?
#
loop_
_entity_poly.entity_id
_entity_poly.type
_entity_poly.pdbx_seq_one_letter_code
_entity_poly.pdbx_strand_id
1 'polypeptide(L)'
;MTLNHLSEPELIASGGGDPWAINQTVQAGRPFQISRLAEAFYAAGRHTAEADHAFQIAQKRFGESWNHQNGDNPINDSAEVQRLTKSLGAQSEQLPKIGADLENIAAALADAQKQGAAEIANLDRQLQFLDKLYGAAQADLRDPSLPPKEVAKLHMIMDAAHADAVDDVRDAVKQMHSIRNAYSDTLHKALGSLHTEGYDPPANVDDTLEQPLRGEVRDLGPIAGTGAVPGIPGIGAADLGEIVEVPGENGQPTKFFAIFGDSFTGDKAYDGKHYPSVAVPVTFDAQGRPHFGAPLTGDDKSNNVLFPPPPEAGKTNTLPAGSIRMSDGTTYMMVAGTDNLNPTGGTWLVKVTGDPGQGWKPIDKSWRPWTPNLPHPNDPIPPGTHPGTAPGSQPTQISGFQAKDGKVYIAADSFDRSQGVTMYRVDPDQVTDRSKWQPWNGSGWGNAGDPATVPVSQTPFGELSFREVDGKPVLSAFNQGTGNVEVRVADDPTKVMAVGPTVVVQQSDPHAPNFLPQNYGGFILPQSTLSNLNLLVSQWDTNNNTPYNTREFHVDANR
;
A
#
# COMPACT_ATOMS: atom_id res chain seq x y z
N MET A 1 8.30 -18.15 -21.92
CA MET A 1 9.51 -18.69 -22.56
C MET A 1 10.15 -19.75 -21.65
N THR A 2 11.09 -20.57 -22.12
CA THR A 2 11.94 -21.42 -21.25
C THR A 2 13.38 -21.34 -21.74
N LEU A 3 14.29 -20.94 -20.85
CA LEU A 3 15.74 -20.89 -21.08
C LEU A 3 16.41 -22.00 -20.25
N ASN A 4 17.40 -22.69 -20.80
CA ASN A 4 18.02 -23.85 -20.15
C ASN A 4 19.42 -23.55 -19.59
N HIS A 5 20.07 -22.50 -20.09
CA HIS A 5 21.45 -22.15 -19.79
C HIS A 5 21.60 -20.70 -19.30
N LEU A 6 20.76 -19.79 -19.78
CA LEU A 6 20.62 -18.42 -19.29
C LEU A 6 19.51 -18.34 -18.23
N SER A 7 19.65 -17.43 -17.26
CA SER A 7 18.71 -17.29 -16.15
C SER A 7 17.82 -16.07 -16.36
N GLU A 8 16.52 -16.29 -16.56
CA GLU A 8 15.53 -15.21 -16.73
C GLU A 8 15.53 -14.20 -15.56
N PRO A 9 15.54 -14.61 -14.27
CA PRO A 9 15.66 -13.66 -13.15
C PRO A 9 16.93 -12.81 -13.17
N GLU A 10 18.06 -13.39 -13.60
CA GLU A 10 19.32 -12.64 -13.70
C GLU A 10 19.29 -11.65 -14.87
N LEU A 11 18.78 -12.07 -16.03
CA LEU A 11 18.61 -11.18 -17.17
C LEU A 11 17.68 -10.00 -16.87
N ILE A 12 16.60 -10.23 -16.12
CA ILE A 12 15.70 -9.17 -15.63
C ILE A 12 16.47 -8.19 -14.72
N ALA A 13 17.24 -8.70 -13.76
CA ALA A 13 18.01 -7.87 -12.84
C ALA A 13 19.10 -7.06 -13.57
N SER A 14 19.80 -7.67 -14.51
CA SER A 14 20.88 -7.06 -15.31
C SER A 14 20.36 -6.12 -16.40
N GLY A 15 19.18 -6.40 -16.95
CA GLY A 15 18.48 -5.59 -17.95
C GLY A 15 17.81 -4.35 -17.38
N GLY A 16 17.65 -4.27 -16.05
CA GLY A 16 17.11 -3.11 -15.35
C GLY A 16 15.59 -3.06 -15.30
N GLY A 17 14.90 -4.18 -15.54
CA GLY A 17 13.44 -4.28 -15.50
C GLY A 17 12.90 -5.57 -16.10
N ASP A 18 11.62 -5.85 -15.85
CA ASP A 18 10.91 -7.01 -16.39
C ASP A 18 10.01 -6.58 -17.57
N PRO A 19 10.44 -6.78 -18.83
CA PRO A 19 9.63 -6.39 -19.99
C PRO A 19 8.37 -7.26 -20.13
N TRP A 20 8.39 -8.52 -19.67
CA TRP A 20 7.22 -9.41 -19.70
C TRP A 20 6.15 -8.93 -18.75
N ALA A 21 6.52 -8.50 -17.54
CA ALA A 21 5.59 -7.88 -16.58
C ALA A 21 5.00 -6.57 -17.12
N ILE A 22 5.82 -5.70 -17.73
CA ILE A 22 5.31 -4.46 -18.36
C ILE A 22 4.32 -4.78 -19.48
N ASN A 23 4.59 -5.79 -20.31
CA ASN A 23 3.63 -6.20 -21.34
C ASN A 23 2.34 -6.74 -20.72
N GLN A 24 2.42 -7.53 -19.65
CA GLN A 24 1.23 -8.05 -18.95
C GLN A 24 0.30 -6.93 -18.48
N THR A 25 0.82 -5.79 -18.01
CA THR A 25 -0.03 -4.67 -17.60
C THR A 25 -0.83 -4.11 -18.78
N VAL A 26 -0.20 -3.97 -19.95
CA VAL A 26 -0.87 -3.50 -21.18
C VAL A 26 -1.89 -4.52 -21.69
N GLN A 27 -1.59 -5.83 -21.61
CA GLN A 27 -2.50 -6.89 -22.04
C GLN A 27 -3.74 -7.05 -21.14
N ALA A 28 -3.68 -6.59 -19.89
CA ALA A 28 -4.82 -6.65 -18.97
C ALA A 28 -6.00 -5.74 -19.38
N GLY A 29 -5.72 -4.73 -20.22
CA GLY A 29 -6.72 -3.80 -20.74
C GLY A 29 -7.76 -4.44 -21.65
N ARG A 30 -8.97 -3.84 -21.73
CA ARG A 30 -10.13 -4.38 -22.46
C ARG A 30 -10.61 -3.44 -23.57
N PRO A 31 -9.87 -3.32 -24.69
CA PRO A 31 -10.19 -2.38 -25.77
C PRO A 31 -11.60 -2.58 -26.36
N PHE A 32 -12.05 -3.83 -26.47
CA PHE A 32 -13.39 -4.14 -26.98
C PHE A 32 -14.52 -3.61 -26.08
N GLN A 33 -14.33 -3.57 -24.77
CA GLN A 33 -15.35 -3.02 -23.86
C GLN A 33 -15.44 -1.50 -23.98
N ILE A 34 -14.30 -0.82 -24.16
CA ILE A 34 -14.21 0.62 -24.38
C ILE A 34 -14.87 0.98 -25.72
N SER A 35 -14.60 0.22 -26.79
CA SER A 35 -15.23 0.42 -28.10
C SER A 35 -16.75 0.20 -28.09
N ARG A 36 -17.26 -0.79 -27.33
CA ARG A 36 -18.72 -0.94 -27.15
C ARG A 36 -19.37 0.25 -26.46
N LEU A 37 -18.67 0.86 -25.51
CA LEU A 37 -19.13 2.07 -24.84
C LEU A 37 -19.10 3.26 -25.81
N ALA A 38 -18.03 3.38 -26.60
CA ALA A 38 -17.92 4.36 -27.67
C ALA A 38 -19.10 4.28 -28.67
N GLU A 39 -19.45 3.07 -29.11
CA GLU A 39 -20.59 2.81 -30.00
C GLU A 39 -21.92 3.24 -29.37
N ALA A 40 -22.10 2.99 -28.06
CA ALA A 40 -23.29 3.41 -27.34
C ALA A 40 -23.44 4.94 -27.27
N PHE A 41 -22.34 5.67 -26.98
CA PHE A 41 -22.33 7.14 -26.99
C PHE A 41 -22.56 7.72 -28.39
N TYR A 42 -21.95 7.11 -29.41
CA TYR A 42 -22.15 7.51 -30.80
C TYR A 42 -23.60 7.30 -31.26
N ALA A 43 -24.21 6.15 -30.93
CA ALA A 43 -25.61 5.87 -31.23
C ALA A 43 -26.57 6.81 -30.48
N ALA A 44 -26.30 7.09 -29.20
CA ALA A 44 -27.06 8.05 -28.41
C ALA A 44 -27.01 9.46 -29.03
N GLY A 45 -25.83 9.92 -29.45
CA GLY A 45 -25.68 11.20 -30.15
C GLY A 45 -26.50 11.29 -31.44
N ARG A 46 -26.53 10.22 -32.24
CA ARG A 46 -27.36 10.16 -33.45
C ARG A 46 -28.85 10.28 -33.14
N HIS A 47 -29.34 9.56 -32.14
CA HIS A 47 -30.76 9.63 -31.75
C HIS A 47 -31.13 11.00 -31.17
N THR A 48 -30.22 11.65 -30.43
CA THR A 48 -30.42 13.03 -29.94
C THR A 48 -30.48 14.03 -31.10
N ALA A 49 -29.63 13.88 -32.12
CA ALA A 49 -29.69 14.71 -33.33
C ALA A 49 -30.99 14.52 -34.12
N GLU A 50 -31.47 13.28 -34.25
CA GLU A 50 -32.76 12.97 -34.89
C GLU A 50 -33.94 13.57 -34.11
N ALA A 51 -33.91 13.52 -32.78
CA ALA A 51 -34.91 14.11 -31.90
C ALA A 51 -34.92 15.65 -31.98
N ASP A 52 -33.74 16.29 -31.99
CA ASP A 52 -33.61 17.75 -32.18
C ASP A 52 -34.19 18.18 -33.53
N HIS A 53 -33.84 17.49 -34.62
CA HIS A 53 -34.39 17.78 -35.95
C HIS A 53 -35.92 17.60 -36.02
N ALA A 54 -36.46 16.55 -35.39
CA ALA A 54 -37.91 16.35 -35.32
C ALA A 54 -38.61 17.45 -34.50
N PHE A 55 -37.99 17.90 -33.41
CA PHE A 55 -38.48 19.00 -32.59
C PHE A 55 -38.47 20.33 -33.35
N GLN A 56 -37.40 20.63 -34.11
CA GLN A 56 -37.32 21.81 -34.96
C GLN A 56 -38.38 21.80 -36.07
N ILE A 57 -38.64 20.66 -36.70
CA ILE A 57 -39.73 20.51 -37.68
C ILE A 57 -41.09 20.77 -37.02
N ALA A 58 -41.33 20.22 -35.82
CA ALA A 58 -42.55 20.43 -35.07
C ALA A 58 -42.74 21.91 -34.68
N GLN A 59 -41.67 22.57 -34.24
CA GLN A 59 -41.64 24.00 -33.91
C GLN A 59 -42.00 24.86 -35.13
N LYS A 60 -41.40 24.55 -36.29
CA LYS A 60 -41.68 25.22 -37.56
C LYS A 60 -43.15 25.06 -37.98
N ARG A 61 -43.68 23.83 -37.95
CA ARG A 61 -45.08 23.54 -38.29
C ARG A 61 -46.06 24.26 -37.36
N PHE A 62 -45.75 24.31 -36.06
CA PHE A 62 -46.54 25.07 -35.09
C PHE A 62 -46.55 26.56 -35.42
N GLY A 63 -45.39 27.15 -35.71
CA GLY A 63 -45.30 28.56 -36.13
C GLY A 63 -46.07 28.86 -37.42
N GLU A 64 -46.02 27.96 -38.41
CA GLU A 64 -46.76 28.10 -39.68
C GLU A 64 -48.28 27.93 -39.52
N SER A 65 -48.74 27.18 -38.52
CA SER A 65 -50.17 26.88 -38.30
C SER A 65 -50.85 27.80 -37.28
N TRP A 66 -50.09 28.66 -36.58
CA TRP A 66 -50.60 29.51 -35.51
C TRP A 66 -51.26 30.79 -36.05
N ASN A 67 -52.54 30.99 -35.73
CA ASN A 67 -53.32 32.14 -36.19
C ASN A 67 -53.36 33.25 -35.12
N HIS A 68 -52.85 34.44 -35.46
CA HIS A 68 -52.43 35.51 -34.54
C HIS A 68 -53.57 36.35 -33.94
N GLN A 69 -54.64 35.72 -33.43
CA GLN A 69 -55.82 36.48 -32.97
C GLN A 69 -55.71 37.11 -31.57
N ASN A 70 -54.68 36.80 -30.78
CA ASN A 70 -54.31 37.54 -29.58
C ASN A 70 -52.78 37.44 -29.44
N GLY A 71 -52.08 38.58 -29.44
CA GLY A 71 -50.63 38.69 -29.57
C GLY A 71 -49.82 37.89 -28.55
N ASP A 72 -48.60 37.54 -28.99
CA ASP A 72 -47.53 36.72 -28.38
C ASP A 72 -47.60 35.20 -28.61
N ASN A 73 -46.46 34.61 -29.00
CA ASN A 73 -46.29 33.19 -29.37
C ASN A 73 -45.79 32.40 -28.13
N PRO A 74 -46.67 31.77 -27.32
CA PRO A 74 -46.35 31.58 -25.90
C PRO A 74 -45.37 30.44 -25.60
N ILE A 75 -45.28 29.44 -26.50
CA ILE A 75 -44.54 28.20 -26.23
C ILE A 75 -43.15 28.24 -26.87
N ASN A 76 -43.02 28.64 -28.14
CA ASN A 76 -41.73 28.63 -28.83
C ASN A 76 -40.78 29.72 -28.33
N ASP A 77 -41.31 30.85 -27.88
CA ASP A 77 -40.54 31.96 -27.32
C ASP A 77 -40.34 31.85 -25.81
N SER A 78 -40.88 30.79 -25.18
CA SER A 78 -40.66 30.50 -23.77
C SER A 78 -39.19 30.24 -23.52
N ALA A 79 -38.67 30.86 -22.46
CA ALA A 79 -37.30 30.63 -21.99
C ALA A 79 -37.01 29.15 -21.71
N GLU A 80 -38.03 28.36 -21.35
CA GLU A 80 -37.91 26.93 -21.10
C GLU A 80 -37.75 26.13 -22.40
N VAL A 81 -38.51 26.46 -23.45
CA VAL A 81 -38.38 25.82 -24.76
C VAL A 81 -37.06 26.19 -25.44
N GLN A 82 -36.64 27.46 -25.36
CA GLN A 82 -35.32 27.87 -25.86
C GLN A 82 -34.17 27.21 -25.11
N ARG A 83 -34.30 27.02 -23.79
CA ARG A 83 -33.32 26.28 -22.97
C ARG A 83 -33.26 24.82 -23.40
N LEU A 84 -34.41 24.17 -23.60
CA LEU A 84 -34.47 22.77 -24.01
C LEU A 84 -33.90 22.56 -25.43
N THR A 85 -34.24 23.43 -26.39
CA THR A 85 -33.65 23.39 -27.74
C THR A 85 -32.13 23.55 -27.71
N LYS A 86 -31.61 24.51 -26.93
CA LYS A 86 -30.16 24.68 -26.75
C LYS A 86 -29.51 23.47 -26.08
N SER A 87 -30.16 22.85 -25.10
CA SER A 87 -29.65 21.67 -24.40
C SER A 87 -29.63 20.43 -25.29
N LEU A 88 -30.68 20.20 -26.09
CA LEU A 88 -30.74 19.07 -27.03
C LEU A 88 -29.73 19.24 -28.17
N GLY A 89 -29.57 20.47 -28.68
CA GLY A 89 -28.54 20.80 -29.67
C GLY A 89 -27.12 20.64 -29.11
N ALA A 90 -26.86 21.06 -27.86
CA ALA A 90 -25.55 20.84 -27.23
C ALA A 90 -25.26 19.34 -27.05
N GLN A 91 -26.23 18.56 -26.57
CA GLN A 91 -26.06 17.11 -26.37
C GLN A 91 -25.88 16.34 -27.68
N SER A 92 -26.50 16.77 -28.78
CA SER A 92 -26.32 16.14 -30.10
C SER A 92 -24.90 16.35 -30.65
N GLU A 93 -24.19 17.39 -30.22
CA GLU A 93 -22.78 17.64 -30.57
C GLU A 93 -21.79 16.99 -29.60
N GLN A 94 -22.12 16.88 -28.30
CA GLN A 94 -21.23 16.35 -27.25
C GLN A 94 -21.12 14.81 -27.27
N LEU A 95 -22.24 14.10 -27.39
CA LEU A 95 -22.27 12.64 -27.31
C LEU A 95 -21.44 11.93 -28.40
N PRO A 96 -21.45 12.36 -29.68
CA PRO A 96 -20.58 11.76 -30.70
C PRO A 96 -19.08 12.00 -30.45
N LYS A 97 -18.70 13.12 -29.84
CA LYS A 97 -17.29 13.41 -29.50
C LYS A 97 -16.80 12.52 -28.36
N ILE A 98 -17.63 12.32 -27.33
CA ILE A 98 -17.37 11.35 -26.27
C ILE A 98 -17.16 9.95 -26.86
N GLY A 99 -18.02 9.55 -27.80
CA GLY A 99 -17.86 8.30 -28.55
C GLY A 99 -16.53 8.25 -29.32
N ALA A 100 -16.14 9.31 -30.00
CA ALA A 100 -14.89 9.36 -30.76
C ALA A 100 -13.64 9.26 -29.85
N ASP A 101 -13.65 9.93 -28.70
CA ASP A 101 -12.55 9.89 -27.74
C ASP A 101 -12.40 8.52 -27.07
N LEU A 102 -13.52 7.86 -26.74
CA LEU A 102 -13.50 6.47 -26.25
C LEU A 102 -12.99 5.50 -27.32
N GLU A 103 -13.37 5.66 -28.58
CA GLU A 103 -12.88 4.82 -29.67
C GLU A 103 -11.36 5.04 -29.91
N ASN A 104 -10.87 6.27 -29.77
CA ASN A 104 -9.45 6.58 -29.83
C ASN A 104 -8.66 5.88 -28.71
N ILE A 105 -9.20 5.85 -27.47
CA ILE A 105 -8.60 5.09 -26.35
C ILE A 105 -8.58 3.59 -26.67
N ALA A 106 -9.69 3.03 -27.15
CA ALA A 106 -9.78 1.61 -27.51
C ALA A 106 -8.77 1.23 -28.60
N ALA A 107 -8.64 2.06 -29.63
CA ALA A 107 -7.69 1.87 -30.73
C ALA A 107 -6.23 1.96 -30.25
N ALA A 108 -5.91 2.95 -29.42
CA ALA A 108 -4.56 3.13 -28.87
C ALA A 108 -4.15 1.95 -27.97
N LEU A 109 -5.08 1.46 -27.13
CA LEU A 109 -4.84 0.29 -26.30
C LEU A 109 -4.63 -0.98 -27.14
N ALA A 110 -5.47 -1.21 -28.16
CA ALA A 110 -5.32 -2.36 -29.05
C ALA A 110 -4.00 -2.32 -29.83
N ASP A 111 -3.54 -1.14 -30.25
CA ASP A 111 -2.26 -0.96 -30.92
C ASP A 111 -1.09 -1.19 -29.96
N ALA A 112 -1.16 -0.66 -28.74
CA ALA A 112 -0.15 -0.92 -27.71
C ALA A 112 -0.06 -2.41 -27.34
N GLN A 113 -1.20 -3.11 -27.22
CA GLN A 113 -1.24 -4.55 -27.00
C GLN A 113 -0.58 -5.33 -28.14
N LYS A 114 -0.86 -4.95 -29.39
CA LYS A 114 -0.25 -5.56 -30.57
C LYS A 114 1.26 -5.34 -30.62
N GLN A 115 1.71 -4.11 -30.38
CA GLN A 115 3.13 -3.76 -30.39
C GLN A 115 3.88 -4.48 -29.25
N GLY A 116 3.33 -4.47 -28.03
CA GLY A 116 3.94 -5.14 -26.88
C GLY A 116 4.04 -6.65 -27.05
N ALA A 117 3.01 -7.30 -27.59
CA ALA A 117 3.06 -8.72 -27.89
C ALA A 117 4.11 -9.05 -28.97
N ALA A 118 4.27 -8.19 -29.99
CA ALA A 118 5.29 -8.36 -31.01
C ALA A 118 6.71 -8.19 -30.45
N GLU A 119 6.92 -7.22 -29.55
CA GLU A 119 8.20 -6.97 -28.88
C GLU A 119 8.61 -8.18 -28.03
N ILE A 120 7.71 -8.67 -27.18
CA ILE A 120 7.97 -9.85 -26.34
C ILE A 120 8.21 -11.11 -27.19
N ALA A 121 7.46 -11.31 -28.27
CA ALA A 121 7.70 -12.43 -29.18
C ALA A 121 9.04 -12.32 -29.94
N ASN A 122 9.57 -11.12 -30.12
CA ASN A 122 10.90 -10.92 -30.68
C ASN A 122 11.99 -11.23 -29.64
N LEU A 123 11.87 -10.66 -28.45
CA LEU A 123 12.77 -10.92 -27.32
C LEU A 123 12.87 -12.42 -27.01
N ASP A 124 11.73 -13.10 -26.89
CA ASP A 124 11.68 -14.54 -26.62
C ASP A 124 12.45 -15.35 -27.68
N ARG A 125 12.39 -14.95 -28.95
CA ARG A 125 13.13 -15.63 -30.04
C ARG A 125 14.63 -15.35 -29.97
N GLN A 126 15.03 -14.12 -29.65
CA GLN A 126 16.43 -13.74 -29.49
C GLN A 126 17.06 -14.48 -28.30
N LEU A 127 16.41 -14.48 -27.14
CA LEU A 127 16.91 -15.14 -25.95
C LEU A 127 16.99 -16.67 -26.13
N GLN A 128 16.03 -17.30 -26.80
CA GLN A 128 16.12 -18.73 -27.12
C GLN A 128 17.27 -19.05 -28.06
N PHE A 129 17.63 -18.15 -28.98
CA PHE A 129 18.79 -18.33 -29.85
C PHE A 129 20.09 -18.22 -29.06
N LEU A 130 20.22 -17.18 -28.23
CA LEU A 130 21.39 -16.96 -27.38
C LEU A 130 21.58 -18.07 -26.35
N ASP A 131 20.50 -18.57 -25.74
CA ASP A 131 20.52 -19.71 -24.81
C ASP A 131 21.06 -20.98 -25.47
N LYS A 132 20.65 -21.26 -26.71
CA LYS A 132 21.17 -22.39 -27.49
C LYS A 132 22.64 -22.22 -27.85
N LEU A 133 23.06 -21.01 -28.22
CA LEU A 133 24.46 -20.71 -28.52
C LEU A 133 25.34 -20.90 -27.28
N TYR A 134 24.89 -20.38 -26.14
CA TYR A 134 25.55 -20.55 -24.85
C TYR A 134 25.64 -22.02 -24.46
N GLY A 135 24.55 -22.77 -24.60
CA GLY A 135 24.50 -24.21 -24.34
C GLY A 135 25.43 -25.03 -25.22
N ALA A 136 25.54 -24.70 -26.51
CA ALA A 136 26.46 -25.35 -27.44
C ALA A 136 27.93 -25.11 -27.04
N ALA A 137 28.31 -23.87 -26.74
CA ALA A 137 29.66 -23.55 -26.28
C ALA A 137 29.99 -24.23 -24.94
N GLN A 138 29.03 -24.28 -24.01
CA GLN A 138 29.16 -24.99 -22.75
C GLN A 138 29.31 -26.51 -22.95
N ALA A 139 28.65 -27.09 -23.94
CA ALA A 139 28.78 -28.51 -24.26
C ALA A 139 30.16 -28.83 -24.84
N ASP A 140 30.66 -28.01 -25.75
CA ASP A 140 31.99 -28.18 -26.35
C ASP A 140 33.10 -28.10 -25.29
N LEU A 141 32.98 -27.21 -24.30
CA LEU A 141 33.92 -27.10 -23.18
C LEU A 141 34.08 -28.37 -22.33
N ARG A 142 33.20 -29.37 -22.50
CA ARG A 142 33.31 -30.66 -21.80
C ARG A 142 34.37 -31.59 -22.39
N ASP A 143 34.89 -31.30 -23.58
CA ASP A 143 35.96 -32.08 -24.19
C ASP A 143 37.32 -31.76 -23.51
N PRO A 144 37.93 -32.72 -22.78
CA PRO A 144 39.19 -32.50 -22.08
C PRO A 144 40.40 -32.39 -23.01
N SER A 145 40.23 -32.66 -24.31
CA SER A 145 41.30 -32.59 -25.31
C SER A 145 41.44 -31.21 -25.97
N LEU A 146 40.55 -30.26 -25.64
CA LEU A 146 40.55 -28.93 -26.23
C LEU A 146 41.83 -28.14 -25.91
N PRO A 147 42.48 -27.53 -26.92
CA PRO A 147 43.61 -26.63 -26.70
C PRO A 147 43.17 -25.40 -25.88
N PRO A 148 44.06 -24.83 -25.02
CA PRO A 148 43.73 -23.66 -24.21
C PRO A 148 43.19 -22.46 -25.01
N LYS A 149 43.65 -22.30 -26.25
CA LYS A 149 43.19 -21.23 -27.16
C LYS A 149 41.73 -21.40 -27.60
N GLU A 150 41.27 -22.64 -27.81
CA GLU A 150 39.87 -22.90 -28.19
C GLU A 150 38.95 -22.81 -26.97
N VAL A 151 39.43 -23.25 -25.79
CA VAL A 151 38.73 -23.02 -24.50
C VAL A 151 38.49 -21.52 -24.26
N ALA A 152 39.50 -20.68 -24.45
CA ALA A 152 39.36 -19.24 -24.30
C ALA A 152 38.33 -18.62 -25.28
N LYS A 153 38.29 -19.09 -26.52
CA LYS A 153 37.28 -18.62 -27.50
C LYS A 153 35.86 -19.04 -27.11
N LEU A 154 35.66 -20.26 -26.62
CA LEU A 154 34.34 -20.73 -26.19
C LEU A 154 33.82 -19.91 -25.01
N HIS A 155 34.69 -19.59 -24.03
CA HIS A 155 34.33 -18.66 -22.96
C HIS A 155 33.97 -17.27 -23.50
N MET A 156 34.73 -16.72 -24.45
CA MET A 156 34.37 -15.43 -25.07
C MET A 156 33.01 -15.47 -25.78
N ILE A 157 32.64 -16.58 -26.42
CA ILE A 157 31.33 -16.76 -27.05
C ILE A 157 30.21 -16.80 -26.00
N MET A 158 30.43 -17.50 -24.89
CA MET A 158 29.48 -17.56 -23.78
C MET A 158 29.28 -16.18 -23.13
N ASP A 159 30.37 -15.45 -22.88
CA ASP A 159 30.33 -14.10 -22.32
C ASP A 159 29.62 -13.12 -23.27
N ALA A 160 29.89 -13.21 -24.57
CA ALA A 160 29.21 -12.39 -25.58
C ALA A 160 27.71 -12.73 -25.69
N ALA A 161 27.35 -14.01 -25.69
CA ALA A 161 25.94 -14.43 -25.76
C ALA A 161 25.16 -14.00 -24.50
N HIS A 162 25.79 -14.01 -23.33
CA HIS A 162 25.20 -13.50 -22.10
C HIS A 162 25.03 -11.97 -22.14
N ALA A 163 26.06 -11.23 -22.56
CA ALA A 163 26.02 -9.78 -22.69
C ALA A 163 24.94 -9.33 -23.69
N ASP A 164 24.85 -9.97 -24.86
CA ASP A 164 23.83 -9.70 -25.87
C ASP A 164 22.42 -9.98 -25.31
N ALA A 165 22.24 -11.03 -24.50
CA ALA A 165 20.96 -11.34 -23.87
C ALA A 165 20.53 -10.27 -22.86
N VAL A 166 21.48 -9.75 -22.07
CA VAL A 166 21.23 -8.63 -21.15
C VAL A 166 20.86 -7.35 -21.91
N ASP A 167 21.55 -7.06 -23.01
CA ASP A 167 21.28 -5.89 -23.84
C ASP A 167 19.92 -5.99 -24.55
N ASP A 168 19.56 -7.17 -25.08
CA ASP A 168 18.25 -7.44 -25.68
C ASP A 168 17.11 -7.24 -24.65
N VAL A 169 17.27 -7.70 -23.41
CA VAL A 169 16.28 -7.46 -22.33
C VAL A 169 16.20 -5.97 -21.99
N ARG A 170 17.34 -5.28 -21.88
CA ARG A 170 17.36 -3.84 -21.60
C ARG A 170 16.65 -3.02 -22.68
N ASP A 171 16.86 -3.37 -23.94
CA ASP A 171 16.23 -2.69 -25.06
C ASP A 171 14.73 -3.00 -25.15
N ALA A 172 14.32 -4.24 -24.88
CA ALA A 172 12.92 -4.60 -24.75
C ALA A 172 12.22 -3.84 -23.60
N VAL A 173 12.89 -3.64 -22.46
CA VAL A 173 12.36 -2.81 -21.35
C VAL A 173 12.12 -1.38 -21.81
N LYS A 174 13.09 -0.75 -22.49
CA LYS A 174 12.93 0.60 -23.04
C LYS A 174 11.77 0.67 -24.04
N GLN A 175 11.68 -0.30 -24.94
CA GLN A 175 10.64 -0.34 -25.96
C GLN A 175 9.25 -0.55 -25.33
N MET A 176 9.14 -1.44 -24.35
CA MET A 176 7.90 -1.65 -23.60
C MET A 176 7.46 -0.41 -22.83
N HIS A 177 8.39 0.33 -22.21
CA HIS A 177 8.09 1.62 -21.62
C HIS A 177 7.62 2.64 -22.65
N SER A 178 8.27 2.71 -23.83
CA SER A 178 7.85 3.60 -24.91
C SER A 178 6.42 3.30 -25.39
N ILE A 179 6.08 2.01 -25.57
CA ILE A 179 4.74 1.57 -25.99
C ILE A 179 3.69 1.97 -24.94
N ARG A 180 3.98 1.69 -23.65
CA ARG A 180 3.08 2.04 -22.56
C ARG A 180 2.88 3.55 -22.44
N ASN A 181 3.96 4.33 -22.48
CA ASN A 181 3.89 5.79 -22.34
C ASN A 181 3.10 6.43 -23.50
N ALA A 182 3.28 5.95 -24.75
CA ALA A 182 2.50 6.44 -25.88
C ALA A 182 0.99 6.17 -25.73
N TYR A 183 0.62 5.02 -25.15
CA TYR A 183 -0.77 4.74 -24.79
C TYR A 183 -1.25 5.68 -23.68
N SER A 184 -0.49 5.84 -22.59
CA SER A 184 -0.83 6.73 -21.47
C SER A 184 -1.02 8.19 -21.92
N ASP A 185 -0.17 8.70 -22.82
CA ASP A 185 -0.32 10.05 -23.37
C ASP A 185 -1.63 10.22 -24.15
N THR A 186 -2.01 9.19 -24.92
CA THR A 186 -3.26 9.18 -25.67
C THR A 186 -4.46 9.10 -24.73
N LEU A 187 -4.37 8.26 -23.70
CA LEU A 187 -5.39 8.13 -22.66
C LEU A 187 -5.60 9.45 -21.93
N HIS A 188 -4.55 10.08 -21.41
CA HIS A 188 -4.64 11.37 -20.71
C HIS A 188 -5.26 12.46 -21.58
N LYS A 189 -4.85 12.55 -22.86
CA LYS A 189 -5.42 13.53 -23.78
C LYS A 189 -6.92 13.29 -24.02
N ALA A 190 -7.32 12.03 -24.22
CA ALA A 190 -8.71 11.68 -24.42
C ALA A 190 -9.54 11.91 -23.15
N LEU A 191 -9.02 11.60 -21.96
CA LEU A 191 -9.68 11.88 -20.68
C LEU A 191 -9.91 13.37 -20.44
N GLY A 192 -8.94 14.24 -20.78
CA GLY A 192 -9.12 15.69 -20.71
C GLY A 192 -10.22 16.19 -21.66
N SER A 193 -10.33 15.58 -22.84
CA SER A 193 -11.40 15.87 -23.81
C SER A 193 -12.76 15.38 -23.28
N LEU A 194 -12.84 14.15 -22.78
CA LEU A 194 -14.04 13.56 -22.19
C LEU A 194 -14.59 14.41 -21.03
N HIS A 195 -13.71 14.84 -20.12
CA HIS A 195 -14.05 15.75 -19.02
C HIS A 195 -14.63 17.07 -19.53
N THR A 196 -14.01 17.67 -20.56
CA THR A 196 -14.47 18.91 -21.18
C THR A 196 -15.86 18.75 -21.81
N GLU A 197 -16.16 17.57 -22.35
CA GLU A 197 -17.47 17.22 -22.92
C GLU A 197 -18.49 16.74 -21.86
N GLY A 198 -18.13 16.77 -20.57
CA GLY A 198 -19.02 16.48 -19.44
C GLY A 198 -19.16 14.99 -19.11
N TYR A 199 -18.22 14.16 -19.57
CA TYR A 199 -18.15 12.74 -19.24
C TYR A 199 -16.89 12.43 -18.44
N ASP A 200 -17.08 12.06 -17.17
CA ASP A 200 -16.02 11.57 -16.30
C ASP A 200 -16.12 10.04 -16.23
N PRO A 201 -15.21 9.29 -16.91
CA PRO A 201 -15.19 7.85 -16.80
C PRO A 201 -14.89 7.45 -15.34
N PRO A 202 -15.45 6.33 -14.85
CA PRO A 202 -15.04 5.78 -13.56
C PRO A 202 -13.52 5.54 -13.59
N ALA A 203 -12.83 6.00 -12.55
CA ALA A 203 -11.38 5.93 -12.47
C ALA A 203 -10.88 4.49 -12.64
N ASN A 204 -10.08 4.25 -13.70
CA ASN A 204 -9.33 3.01 -13.85
C ASN A 204 -7.96 3.15 -13.16
N VAL A 205 -7.46 2.01 -12.68
CA VAL A 205 -6.31 1.85 -11.76
C VAL A 205 -4.97 2.39 -12.29
N ASP A 206 -4.86 2.76 -13.57
CA ASP A 206 -3.58 3.20 -14.18
C ASP A 206 -3.39 4.74 -14.21
N ASP A 207 -4.44 5.55 -14.12
CA ASP A 207 -4.32 7.03 -14.06
C ASP A 207 -4.00 7.55 -12.64
N THR A 208 -3.99 6.66 -11.64
CA THR A 208 -3.93 7.03 -10.21
C THR A 208 -2.51 7.13 -9.64
N LEU A 209 -1.46 6.88 -10.43
CA LEU A 209 -0.07 6.95 -9.96
C LEU A 209 0.63 8.31 -10.18
N GLU A 210 0.17 9.15 -11.13
CA GLU A 210 0.94 10.36 -11.54
C GLU A 210 0.34 11.72 -11.15
N GLN A 211 -0.89 11.80 -10.62
CA GLN A 211 -1.45 13.07 -10.16
C GLN A 211 -1.16 13.35 -8.69
N PRO A 212 -0.66 14.54 -8.29
CA PRO A 212 -0.54 14.89 -6.89
C PRO A 212 -1.92 14.90 -6.22
N LEU A 213 -2.08 14.12 -5.17
CA LEU A 213 -3.28 14.11 -4.33
C LEU A 213 -3.41 15.48 -3.65
N ARG A 214 -4.56 16.12 -3.78
CA ARG A 214 -4.94 17.27 -2.94
C ARG A 214 -6.18 16.92 -2.14
N GLY A 215 -5.99 16.54 -0.88
CA GLY A 215 -7.09 16.19 0.04
C GLY A 215 -7.83 14.88 -0.28
N GLU A 216 -7.25 14.02 -1.12
CA GLU A 216 -7.81 12.73 -1.52
C GLU A 216 -6.97 11.57 -0.95
N VAL A 217 -7.58 10.38 -0.87
CA VAL A 217 -6.92 9.13 -0.47
C VAL A 217 -6.98 8.15 -1.64
N ARG A 218 -5.88 7.43 -1.89
CA ARG A 218 -5.80 6.35 -2.88
C ARG A 218 -5.45 5.04 -2.20
N ASP A 219 -6.24 4.01 -2.47
CA ASP A 219 -5.88 2.61 -2.22
C ASP A 219 -5.07 2.10 -3.42
N LEU A 220 -3.80 1.76 -3.19
CA LEU A 220 -2.89 1.23 -4.21
C LEU A 220 -2.94 -0.30 -4.33
N GLY A 221 -3.79 -0.94 -3.53
CA GLY A 221 -3.99 -2.39 -3.56
C GLY A 221 -3.11 -3.16 -2.57
N PRO A 222 -3.29 -4.50 -2.53
CA PRO A 222 -2.47 -5.38 -1.70
C PRO A 222 -1.00 -5.35 -2.10
N ILE A 223 -0.13 -5.11 -1.12
CA ILE A 223 1.33 -5.11 -1.28
C ILE A 223 1.99 -6.29 -0.55
N ALA A 224 1.31 -6.89 0.44
CA ALA A 224 1.72 -8.13 1.10
C ALA A 224 0.51 -9.01 1.45
N GLY A 225 0.70 -10.33 1.51
CA GLY A 225 -0.36 -11.29 1.83
C GLY A 225 -1.31 -11.56 0.66
N THR A 226 -2.57 -11.91 0.98
CA THR A 226 -3.54 -12.40 -0.03
C THR A 226 -3.71 -11.41 -1.19
N GLY A 227 -3.44 -11.86 -2.41
CA GLY A 227 -3.66 -11.09 -3.64
C GLY A 227 -2.56 -10.08 -3.97
N ALA A 228 -1.48 -10.00 -3.18
CA ALA A 228 -0.34 -9.15 -3.48
C ALA A 228 0.54 -9.75 -4.60
N VAL A 229 0.98 -8.92 -5.54
CA VAL A 229 1.86 -9.31 -6.64
C VAL A 229 2.94 -8.24 -6.83
N PRO A 230 4.25 -8.54 -6.64
CA PRO A 230 4.82 -9.86 -6.33
C PRO A 230 4.63 -10.33 -4.87
N GLY A 231 4.20 -9.46 -3.95
CA GLY A 231 4.01 -9.82 -2.53
C GLY A 231 5.30 -10.19 -1.79
N ILE A 232 5.17 -10.90 -0.67
CA ILE A 232 6.31 -11.44 0.09
C ILE A 232 6.65 -12.84 -0.44
N PRO A 233 7.88 -13.10 -0.91
CA PRO A 233 8.27 -14.44 -1.34
C PRO A 233 8.02 -15.51 -0.26
N GLY A 234 7.15 -16.47 -0.56
CA GLY A 234 6.84 -17.61 0.32
C GLY A 234 5.81 -17.34 1.43
N ILE A 235 5.25 -16.13 1.52
CA ILE A 235 4.18 -15.79 2.46
C ILE A 235 2.97 -15.28 1.67
N GLY A 236 1.90 -16.08 1.66
CA GLY A 236 0.68 -15.79 0.90
C GLY A 236 -0.39 -15.05 1.71
N ALA A 237 -0.21 -14.88 3.02
CA ALA A 237 -1.12 -14.18 3.92
C ALA A 237 -0.32 -13.48 5.02
N ALA A 238 -0.54 -12.18 5.24
CA ALA A 238 0.33 -11.37 6.09
C ALA A 238 -0.42 -10.25 6.79
N ASP A 239 0.03 -9.94 8.00
CA ASP A 239 -0.58 -8.98 8.91
C ASP A 239 0.34 -7.81 9.28
N LEU A 240 -0.20 -6.61 9.49
CA LEU A 240 0.51 -5.40 9.88
C LEU A 240 1.52 -4.89 8.82
N GLY A 241 2.83 -4.92 9.11
CA GLY A 241 3.87 -4.50 8.17
C GLY A 241 4.60 -3.19 8.50
N GLU A 242 4.74 -2.81 9.78
CA GLU A 242 5.49 -1.58 10.12
C GLU A 242 6.92 -1.63 9.55
N ILE A 243 7.27 -0.64 8.71
CA ILE A 243 8.63 -0.54 8.16
C ILE A 243 9.53 0.23 9.13
N VAL A 244 10.63 -0.42 9.52
CA VAL A 244 11.66 0.10 10.42
C VAL A 244 12.99 0.24 9.70
N GLU A 245 13.79 1.20 10.15
CA GLU A 245 15.09 1.53 9.57
C GLU A 245 16.23 1.06 10.48
N VAL A 246 17.29 0.56 9.87
CA VAL A 246 18.59 0.35 10.50
C VAL A 246 19.61 1.21 9.76
N PRO A 247 20.15 2.26 10.40
CA PRO A 247 21.16 3.12 9.80
C PRO A 247 22.35 2.29 9.34
N GLY A 248 22.89 2.65 8.17
CA GLY A 248 24.14 2.07 7.71
C GLY A 248 25.31 2.56 8.55
N GLU A 249 26.23 1.65 8.89
CA GLU A 249 27.50 1.97 9.54
C GLU A 249 28.64 1.92 8.52
N ASN A 250 29.70 2.71 8.72
CA ASN A 250 30.93 2.65 7.93
C ASN A 250 30.73 2.77 6.41
N GLY A 251 29.82 3.65 5.98
CA GLY A 251 29.52 3.91 4.57
C GLY A 251 28.59 2.88 3.91
N GLN A 252 28.04 1.93 4.66
CA GLN A 252 26.97 1.06 4.19
C GLN A 252 25.66 1.85 4.03
N PRO A 253 24.78 1.45 3.09
CA PRO A 253 23.45 2.06 2.97
C PRO A 253 22.57 1.69 4.17
N THR A 254 21.59 2.54 4.47
CA THR A 254 20.50 2.23 5.40
C THR A 254 19.75 0.99 4.93
N LYS A 255 19.42 0.10 5.86
CA LYS A 255 18.58 -1.08 5.61
C LYS A 255 17.17 -0.81 6.11
N PHE A 256 16.19 -1.34 5.39
CA PHE A 256 14.78 -1.27 5.76
C PHE A 256 14.23 -2.68 5.95
N PHE A 257 13.41 -2.86 6.98
CA PHE A 257 12.72 -4.11 7.24
C PHE A 257 11.24 -3.84 7.48
N ALA A 258 10.35 -4.57 6.82
CA ALA A 258 8.93 -4.57 7.17
C ALA A 258 8.69 -5.67 8.21
N ILE A 259 8.03 -5.31 9.30
CA ILE A 259 7.75 -6.18 10.43
C ILE A 259 6.26 -6.51 10.42
N PHE A 260 5.95 -7.72 9.96
CA PHE A 260 4.60 -8.24 9.95
C PHE A 260 4.33 -9.03 11.24
N GLY A 261 3.07 -9.05 11.66
CA GLY A 261 2.55 -9.91 12.73
C GLY A 261 2.32 -11.33 12.24
N ASP A 262 1.23 -11.95 12.70
CA ASP A 262 0.85 -13.30 12.31
C ASP A 262 0.82 -13.41 10.77
N SER A 263 1.67 -14.27 10.23
CA SER A 263 1.83 -14.43 8.78
C SER A 263 1.91 -15.90 8.42
N PHE A 264 1.42 -16.26 7.24
CA PHE A 264 1.23 -17.63 6.84
C PHE A 264 1.70 -17.90 5.42
N THR A 265 2.22 -19.11 5.20
CA THR A 265 2.69 -19.51 3.85
C THR A 265 1.55 -19.79 2.88
N GLY A 266 0.35 -20.10 3.39
CA GLY A 266 -0.88 -20.24 2.59
C GLY A 266 -1.47 -18.88 2.19
N ASP A 267 -2.59 -18.90 1.49
CA ASP A 267 -3.22 -17.70 0.88
C ASP A 267 -4.27 -17.02 1.79
N LYS A 268 -4.39 -17.48 3.04
CA LYS A 268 -5.35 -16.99 4.05
C LYS A 268 -4.81 -17.17 5.47
N ALA A 269 -5.42 -16.51 6.44
CA ALA A 269 -5.03 -16.68 7.85
C ALA A 269 -5.16 -18.14 8.29
N TYR A 270 -4.21 -18.60 9.10
CA TYR A 270 -4.12 -19.97 9.64
C TYR A 270 -3.83 -21.09 8.63
N ASP A 271 -3.44 -20.77 7.39
CA ASP A 271 -3.11 -21.77 6.37
C ASP A 271 -1.60 -21.92 6.13
N GLY A 272 -1.08 -23.14 6.23
CA GLY A 272 0.35 -23.42 6.06
C GLY A 272 1.19 -23.18 7.32
N LYS A 273 2.48 -22.82 7.14
CA LYS A 273 3.36 -22.54 8.28
C LYS A 273 3.06 -21.16 8.85
N HIS A 274 3.13 -21.05 10.17
CA HIS A 274 2.79 -19.85 10.92
C HIS A 274 4.05 -19.13 11.40
N TYR A 275 4.15 -17.85 11.06
CA TYR A 275 5.15 -16.92 11.56
C TYR A 275 4.46 -15.99 12.55
N PRO A 276 4.75 -16.06 13.87
CA PRO A 276 4.26 -15.11 14.86
C PRO A 276 4.59 -13.67 14.48
N SER A 277 5.80 -13.48 13.99
CA SER A 277 6.24 -12.23 13.39
C SER A 277 7.31 -12.52 12.37
N VAL A 278 7.31 -11.76 11.29
CA VAL A 278 8.30 -11.91 10.23
C VAL A 278 8.92 -10.58 9.88
N ALA A 279 10.25 -10.58 9.81
CA ALA A 279 11.02 -9.48 9.24
C ALA A 279 11.37 -9.82 7.78
N VAL A 280 10.99 -8.94 6.86
CA VAL A 280 11.36 -9.03 5.45
C VAL A 280 12.21 -7.82 5.06
N PRO A 281 13.24 -7.96 4.22
CA PRO A 281 14.00 -6.83 3.74
C PRO A 281 13.16 -6.03 2.75
N VAL A 282 13.29 -4.70 2.79
CA VAL A 282 12.57 -3.78 1.92
C VAL A 282 13.55 -3.02 1.04
N THR A 283 13.24 -2.93 -0.25
CA THR A 283 13.79 -1.93 -1.16
C THR A 283 12.68 -1.00 -1.61
N PHE A 284 13.02 0.23 -1.99
CA PHE A 284 12.06 1.18 -2.54
C PHE A 284 12.38 1.41 -4.02
N ASP A 285 11.34 1.46 -4.86
CA ASP A 285 11.51 1.89 -6.25
C ASP A 285 11.67 3.42 -6.35
N ALA A 286 11.85 3.92 -7.57
CA ALA A 286 12.03 5.35 -7.83
C ALA A 286 10.82 6.21 -7.43
N GLN A 287 9.64 5.59 -7.25
CA GLN A 287 8.40 6.22 -6.83
C GLN A 287 8.20 6.12 -5.30
N GLY A 288 9.13 5.48 -4.59
CA GLY A 288 9.04 5.29 -3.14
C GLY A 288 8.13 4.13 -2.72
N ARG A 289 7.73 3.24 -3.64
CA ARG A 289 6.91 2.07 -3.29
C ARG A 289 7.78 0.94 -2.74
N PRO A 290 7.36 0.28 -1.65
CA PRO A 290 8.13 -0.79 -1.03
C PRO A 290 8.04 -2.10 -1.84
N HIS A 291 9.17 -2.78 -1.97
CA HIS A 291 9.31 -4.13 -2.53
C HIS A 291 9.87 -5.06 -1.47
N PHE A 292 9.20 -6.20 -1.25
CA PHE A 292 9.55 -7.14 -0.20
C PHE A 292 10.41 -8.29 -0.72
N GLY A 293 11.54 -8.52 -0.06
CA GLY A 293 12.35 -9.73 -0.28
C GLY A 293 11.89 -10.90 0.58
N ALA A 294 12.63 -12.01 0.51
CA ALA A 294 12.32 -13.21 1.27
C ALA A 294 12.41 -13.01 2.80
N PRO A 295 11.61 -13.72 3.60
CA PRO A 295 11.68 -13.73 5.06
C PRO A 295 13.10 -13.97 5.59
N LEU A 296 13.54 -13.15 6.55
CA LEU A 296 14.84 -13.30 7.23
C LEU A 296 14.74 -14.10 8.53
N THR A 297 13.53 -14.36 8.99
CA THR A 297 13.21 -15.10 10.21
C THR A 297 12.41 -16.36 9.86
N GLY A 298 12.37 -17.32 10.77
CA GLY A 298 11.65 -18.58 10.60
C GLY A 298 10.28 -18.60 11.27
N ASP A 299 9.52 -19.66 10.96
CA ASP A 299 8.18 -19.94 11.53
C ASP A 299 8.26 -20.32 13.03
N ASP A 300 7.12 -20.47 13.70
CA ASP A 300 7.02 -20.78 15.15
C ASP A 300 7.67 -22.11 15.58
N LYS A 301 8.03 -22.99 14.63
CA LYS A 301 8.75 -24.24 14.90
C LYS A 301 10.25 -24.13 14.66
N SER A 302 10.72 -22.98 14.17
CA SER A 302 12.12 -22.72 13.88
C SER A 302 12.87 -22.18 15.11
N ASN A 303 14.20 -22.26 15.08
CA ASN A 303 15.05 -21.68 16.13
C ASN A 303 15.40 -20.20 15.88
N ASN A 304 14.90 -19.60 14.79
CA ASN A 304 15.23 -18.25 14.33
C ASN A 304 13.98 -17.36 14.18
N VAL A 305 13.07 -17.42 15.16
CA VAL A 305 11.94 -16.48 15.27
C VAL A 305 12.44 -15.05 15.52
N LEU A 306 11.68 -14.05 15.04
CA LEU A 306 12.07 -12.65 15.16
C LEU A 306 12.18 -12.18 16.61
N PHE A 307 11.19 -12.53 17.44
CA PHE A 307 11.10 -12.10 18.84
C PHE A 307 11.14 -13.30 19.80
N PRO A 308 12.34 -13.77 20.18
CA PRO A 308 12.43 -14.77 21.25
C PRO A 308 11.88 -14.20 22.57
N PRO A 309 10.92 -14.86 23.23
CA PRO A 309 10.31 -14.36 24.45
C PRO A 309 11.31 -14.40 25.63
N PRO A 310 11.25 -13.42 26.56
CA PRO A 310 11.96 -13.51 27.83
C PRO A 310 11.36 -14.63 28.71
N PRO A 311 12.11 -15.16 29.70
CA PRO A 311 11.61 -16.22 30.59
C PRO A 311 10.26 -15.92 31.25
N GLU A 312 10.03 -14.66 31.63
CA GLU A 312 8.81 -14.17 32.27
C GLU A 312 7.56 -14.31 31.38
N ALA A 313 7.73 -14.24 30.05
CA ALA A 313 6.63 -14.34 29.09
C ALA A 313 6.22 -15.79 28.81
N GLY A 314 7.05 -16.76 29.20
CA GLY A 314 6.80 -18.18 28.91
C GLY A 314 6.71 -18.48 27.41
N LYS A 315 5.98 -19.54 27.06
CA LYS A 315 5.65 -19.84 25.66
C LYS A 315 4.40 -19.05 25.28
N THR A 316 4.53 -18.19 24.28
CA THR A 316 3.49 -17.24 23.89
C THR A 316 3.62 -16.91 22.40
N ASN A 317 2.55 -16.43 21.76
CA ASN A 317 2.62 -15.90 20.40
C ASN A 317 3.17 -14.47 20.45
N THR A 318 4.33 -14.22 19.86
CA THR A 318 5.03 -12.94 19.98
C THR A 318 4.71 -12.04 18.80
N LEU A 319 4.07 -10.90 19.04
CA LEU A 319 3.61 -9.96 18.01
C LEU A 319 4.28 -8.58 18.15
N PRO A 320 4.51 -7.84 17.06
CA PRO A 320 5.01 -6.47 17.15
C PRO A 320 3.91 -5.57 17.73
N ALA A 321 4.24 -4.81 18.76
CA ALA A 321 3.34 -3.90 19.46
C ALA A 321 3.75 -2.42 19.27
N GLY A 322 4.35 -2.14 18.10
CA GLY A 322 4.79 -0.83 17.62
C GLY A 322 6.18 -0.38 18.09
N SER A 323 6.63 0.76 17.59
CA SER A 323 8.05 1.17 17.66
C SER A 323 8.29 2.61 18.12
N ILE A 324 9.51 2.88 18.61
CA ILE A 324 10.02 4.21 18.94
C ILE A 324 11.24 4.51 18.06
N ARG A 325 11.16 5.59 17.28
CA ARG A 325 12.25 6.06 16.41
C ARG A 325 13.07 7.17 17.07
N MET A 326 14.35 6.94 17.30
CA MET A 326 15.28 7.90 17.91
C MET A 326 15.91 8.82 16.85
N SER A 327 16.39 10.00 17.26
CA SER A 327 17.01 10.98 16.33
C SER A 327 18.33 10.49 15.73
N ASP A 328 19.03 9.59 16.40
CA ASP A 328 20.32 9.05 15.99
C ASP A 328 20.23 7.94 14.93
N GLY A 329 19.01 7.49 14.58
CA GLY A 329 18.85 6.33 13.71
C GLY A 329 18.32 5.07 14.41
N THR A 330 18.44 4.99 15.73
CA THR A 330 18.04 3.82 16.50
C THR A 330 16.53 3.65 16.50
N THR A 331 16.07 2.40 16.36
CA THR A 331 14.66 2.04 16.57
C THR A 331 14.56 1.00 17.69
N TYR A 332 13.63 1.21 18.61
CA TYR A 332 13.22 0.22 19.60
C TYR A 332 11.81 -0.24 19.27
N MET A 333 11.51 -1.52 19.41
CA MET A 333 10.19 -2.07 19.16
C MET A 333 9.67 -2.72 20.43
N MET A 334 8.39 -2.50 20.74
CA MET A 334 7.69 -3.27 21.76
C MET A 334 7.20 -4.57 21.15
N VAL A 335 7.26 -5.63 21.94
CA VAL A 335 6.73 -6.94 21.59
C VAL A 335 5.70 -7.31 22.64
N ALA A 336 4.57 -7.84 22.21
CA ALA A 336 3.56 -8.44 23.08
C ALA A 336 3.60 -9.96 22.97
N GLY A 337 3.64 -10.63 24.12
CA GLY A 337 3.35 -12.06 24.21
C GLY A 337 1.86 -12.25 24.37
N THR A 338 1.21 -12.85 23.38
CA THR A 338 -0.24 -12.95 23.28
C THR A 338 -0.78 -14.38 23.33
N ASP A 339 -2.03 -14.49 23.78
CA ASP A 339 -2.92 -15.62 23.58
C ASP A 339 -4.31 -15.06 23.21
N ASN A 340 -4.79 -15.36 21.99
CA ASN A 340 -5.98 -14.74 21.41
C ASN A 340 -5.99 -13.22 21.58
N LEU A 341 -4.92 -12.53 21.14
CA LEU A 341 -4.72 -11.08 21.25
C LEU A 341 -4.67 -10.50 22.68
N ASN A 342 -4.99 -11.29 23.72
CA ASN A 342 -4.75 -10.87 25.09
C ASN A 342 -3.24 -10.95 25.38
N PRO A 343 -2.59 -9.90 25.89
CA PRO A 343 -1.14 -9.87 26.10
C PRO A 343 -0.72 -10.63 27.37
N THR A 344 -1.14 -11.90 27.49
CA THR A 344 -0.93 -12.79 28.64
C THR A 344 0.54 -13.02 29.00
N GLY A 345 1.45 -12.97 28.03
CA GLY A 345 2.91 -13.03 28.22
C GLY A 345 3.54 -11.71 28.67
N GLY A 346 2.75 -10.63 28.77
CA GLY A 346 3.24 -9.28 29.03
C GLY A 346 3.92 -8.67 27.81
N THR A 347 4.65 -7.58 28.03
CA THR A 347 5.33 -6.83 26.97
C THR A 347 6.77 -6.49 27.33
N TRP A 348 7.66 -6.44 26.34
CA TRP A 348 9.07 -6.06 26.49
C TRP A 348 9.52 -5.23 25.30
N LEU A 349 10.69 -4.58 25.43
CA LEU A 349 11.32 -3.84 24.34
C LEU A 349 12.45 -4.67 23.73
N VAL A 350 12.66 -4.52 22.43
CA VAL A 350 13.82 -5.03 21.70
C VAL A 350 14.48 -3.88 20.94
N LYS A 351 15.79 -3.99 20.67
CA LYS A 351 16.47 -3.07 19.75
C LYS A 351 16.40 -3.66 18.34
N VAL A 352 15.97 -2.85 17.37
CA VAL A 352 16.02 -3.21 15.94
C VAL A 352 17.48 -3.25 15.50
N THR A 353 17.93 -4.37 14.93
CA THR A 353 19.30 -4.54 14.41
C THR A 353 19.29 -5.07 12.98
N GLY A 354 20.42 -4.90 12.28
CA GLY A 354 20.56 -5.29 10.87
C GLY A 354 20.65 -6.78 10.57
N ASP A 355 20.41 -7.64 11.57
CA ASP A 355 20.44 -9.11 11.44
C ASP A 355 19.20 -9.75 12.13
N PRO A 356 17.99 -9.60 11.54
CA PRO A 356 16.76 -10.12 12.14
C PRO A 356 16.78 -11.64 12.37
N GLY A 357 17.54 -12.38 11.55
CA GLY A 357 17.64 -13.84 11.63
C GLY A 357 18.28 -14.37 12.92
N GLN A 358 18.96 -13.52 13.71
CA GLN A 358 19.46 -13.89 15.06
C GLN A 358 18.37 -13.79 16.15
N GLY A 359 17.22 -13.23 15.81
CA GLY A 359 16.14 -12.86 16.73
C GLY A 359 16.55 -11.68 17.61
N TRP A 360 15.76 -10.60 17.56
CA TRP A 360 16.02 -9.42 18.38
C TRP A 360 15.71 -9.71 19.85
N LYS A 361 16.76 -9.65 20.67
CA LYS A 361 16.67 -10.08 22.07
C LYS A 361 15.94 -9.04 22.93
N PRO A 362 15.17 -9.48 23.95
CA PRO A 362 14.61 -8.60 24.95
C PRO A 362 15.68 -7.73 25.61
N ILE A 363 15.39 -6.43 25.76
CA ILE A 363 16.20 -5.51 26.54
C ILE A 363 15.97 -5.80 28.02
N ASP A 364 17.06 -5.92 28.78
CA ASP A 364 17.03 -6.20 30.21
C ASP A 364 16.10 -5.23 30.96
N LYS A 365 15.29 -5.76 31.89
CA LYS A 365 14.32 -5.02 32.73
C LYS A 365 13.23 -4.24 31.99
N SER A 366 13.09 -4.40 30.68
CA SER A 366 12.01 -3.76 29.90
C SER A 366 10.67 -4.50 29.99
N TRP A 367 10.67 -5.76 30.45
CA TRP A 367 9.45 -6.56 30.57
C TRP A 367 8.48 -5.97 31.61
N ARG A 368 7.18 -5.97 31.30
CA ARG A 368 6.09 -5.66 32.23
C ARG A 368 4.97 -6.69 32.07
N PRO A 369 4.33 -7.11 33.18
CA PRO A 369 3.17 -7.98 33.12
C PRO A 369 1.98 -7.21 32.53
N TRP A 370 1.08 -7.94 31.88
CA TRP A 370 -0.26 -7.43 31.60
C TRP A 370 -1.15 -7.57 32.84
N THR A 371 -2.07 -6.63 33.00
CA THR A 371 -3.09 -6.66 34.05
C THR A 371 -4.47 -6.71 33.40
N PRO A 372 -5.19 -7.85 33.51
CA PRO A 372 -6.50 -7.99 32.90
C PRO A 372 -7.58 -7.23 33.68
N ASN A 373 -8.58 -6.72 32.98
CA ASN A 373 -9.74 -6.05 33.57
C ASN A 373 -10.77 -7.06 34.08
N LEU A 374 -10.44 -7.72 35.19
CA LEU A 374 -11.28 -8.71 35.86
C LEU A 374 -11.86 -8.15 37.16
N PRO A 375 -12.98 -8.70 37.65
CA PRO A 375 -13.52 -8.36 38.97
C PRO A 375 -12.48 -8.50 40.10
N HIS A 376 -11.63 -9.54 40.01
CA HIS A 376 -10.45 -9.69 40.85
C HIS A 376 -9.19 -9.92 39.99
N PRO A 377 -8.05 -9.27 40.29
CA PRO A 377 -6.82 -9.34 39.47
C PRO A 377 -6.21 -10.73 39.28
N ASN A 378 -6.57 -11.69 40.14
CA ASN A 378 -6.04 -13.06 40.13
C ASN A 378 -7.06 -14.09 39.62
N ASP A 379 -8.23 -13.64 39.16
CA ASP A 379 -9.21 -14.55 38.58
C ASP A 379 -8.63 -15.19 37.31
N PRO A 380 -8.87 -16.50 37.09
CA PRO A 380 -8.44 -17.15 35.87
C PRO A 380 -9.18 -16.53 34.68
N ILE A 381 -8.46 -16.22 33.61
CA ILE A 381 -9.05 -15.76 32.36
C ILE A 381 -9.74 -16.95 31.69
N PRO A 382 -11.06 -16.93 31.49
CA PRO A 382 -11.73 -18.02 30.82
C PRO A 382 -11.23 -18.16 29.37
N PRO A 383 -11.04 -19.38 28.86
CA PRO A 383 -10.59 -19.59 27.48
C PRO A 383 -11.49 -18.89 26.45
N GLY A 384 -10.89 -18.22 25.47
CA GLY A 384 -11.61 -17.53 24.40
C GLY A 384 -12.31 -16.23 24.82
N THR A 385 -11.98 -15.68 25.99
CA THR A 385 -12.51 -14.37 26.42
C THR A 385 -11.50 -13.25 26.22
N HIS A 386 -12.01 -12.04 26.06
CA HIS A 386 -11.22 -10.81 26.01
C HIS A 386 -11.63 -9.91 27.18
N PRO A 387 -11.05 -10.10 28.38
CA PRO A 387 -11.39 -9.25 29.53
C PRO A 387 -11.00 -7.78 29.30
N GLY A 388 -10.07 -7.52 28.37
CA GLY A 388 -9.47 -6.23 28.18
C GLY A 388 -8.37 -5.96 29.21
N THR A 389 -7.61 -4.91 28.98
CA THR A 389 -6.56 -4.39 29.86
C THR A 389 -7.19 -3.50 30.92
N ALA A 390 -6.77 -3.63 32.18
CA ALA A 390 -7.32 -2.81 33.26
C ALA A 390 -6.92 -1.33 33.12
N PRO A 391 -7.82 -0.36 33.40
CA PRO A 391 -7.47 1.05 33.41
C PRO A 391 -6.30 1.36 34.37
N GLY A 392 -5.41 2.26 33.97
CA GLY A 392 -4.23 2.61 34.78
C GLY A 392 -3.17 1.50 34.85
N SER A 393 -3.15 0.58 33.89
CA SER A 393 -2.10 -0.43 33.74
C SER A 393 -0.92 0.10 32.93
N GLN A 394 0.18 -0.66 32.94
CA GLN A 394 1.27 -0.43 32.00
C GLN A 394 0.79 -0.64 30.56
N PRO A 395 1.27 0.15 29.59
CA PRO A 395 0.85 0.02 28.20
C PRO A 395 1.31 -1.31 27.61
N THR A 396 0.51 -1.85 26.71
CA THR A 396 0.83 -3.10 25.98
C THR A 396 1.00 -2.90 24.48
N GLN A 397 0.83 -1.68 23.99
CA GLN A 397 1.19 -1.26 22.64
C GLN A 397 1.63 0.21 22.67
N ILE A 398 2.58 0.57 21.81
CA ILE A 398 3.20 1.89 21.76
C ILE A 398 3.51 2.34 20.34
N SER A 399 3.67 3.63 20.14
CA SER A 399 4.46 4.18 19.04
C SER A 399 5.04 5.53 19.44
N GLY A 400 6.24 5.87 18.98
CA GLY A 400 6.87 7.11 19.39
C GLY A 400 8.06 7.56 18.56
N PHE A 401 8.52 8.75 18.87
CA PHE A 401 9.70 9.34 18.25
C PHE A 401 10.42 10.30 19.21
N GLN A 402 11.72 10.48 18.97
CA GLN A 402 12.47 11.57 19.58
C GLN A 402 12.23 12.86 18.80
N ALA A 403 11.59 13.84 19.45
CA ALA A 403 11.25 15.12 18.86
C ALA A 403 12.45 16.10 18.88
N LYS A 404 12.32 17.18 18.11
CA LYS A 404 13.31 18.27 18.03
C LYS A 404 13.65 18.96 19.35
N ASP A 405 12.75 18.90 20.34
CA ASP A 405 13.01 19.43 21.69
C ASP A 405 13.95 18.54 22.52
N GLY A 406 14.36 17.40 21.97
CA GLY A 406 15.27 16.44 22.57
C GLY A 406 14.58 15.39 23.44
N LYS A 407 13.26 15.46 23.65
CA LYS A 407 12.51 14.43 24.39
C LYS A 407 11.98 13.34 23.45
N VAL A 408 11.78 12.15 24.00
CA VAL A 408 11.04 11.09 23.32
C VAL A 408 9.57 11.17 23.74
N TYR A 409 8.67 11.23 22.78
CA TYR A 409 7.23 11.16 22.99
C TYR A 409 6.69 9.81 22.54
N ILE A 410 5.85 9.20 23.36
CA ILE A 410 5.35 7.84 23.17
C ILE A 410 3.83 7.86 23.32
N ALA A 411 3.12 7.70 22.21
CA ALA A 411 1.71 7.36 22.22
C ALA A 411 1.57 5.88 22.62
N ALA A 412 0.61 5.57 23.48
CA ALA A 412 0.49 4.23 24.03
C ALA A 412 -0.97 3.88 24.34
N ASP A 413 -1.35 2.64 24.15
CA ASP A 413 -2.68 2.12 24.40
C ASP A 413 -2.58 0.66 24.89
N SER A 414 -3.58 -0.15 24.56
CA SER A 414 -3.55 -1.58 24.81
C SER A 414 -3.64 -2.38 23.53
N PHE A 415 -2.83 -3.43 23.43
CA PHE A 415 -2.76 -4.32 22.27
C PHE A 415 -4.12 -4.94 21.91
N ASP A 416 -4.95 -5.20 22.92
CA ASP A 416 -6.32 -5.72 22.77
C ASP A 416 -7.37 -4.66 22.42
N ARG A 417 -6.94 -3.41 22.15
CA ARG A 417 -7.77 -2.23 21.81
C ARG A 417 -8.83 -1.87 22.85
N SER A 418 -8.64 -2.29 24.11
CA SER A 418 -9.57 -1.98 25.21
C SER A 418 -9.36 -0.62 25.89
N GLN A 419 -8.24 0.06 25.62
CA GLN A 419 -7.88 1.34 26.23
C GLN A 419 -7.79 2.48 25.20
N GLY A 420 -8.08 3.71 25.65
CA GLY A 420 -7.81 4.92 24.87
C GLY A 420 -6.32 5.21 24.76
N VAL A 421 -5.94 6.02 23.77
CA VAL A 421 -4.57 6.49 23.60
C VAL A 421 -4.18 7.34 24.80
N THR A 422 -3.05 7.00 25.40
CA THR A 422 -2.34 7.75 26.43
C THR A 422 -1.00 8.25 25.87
N MET A 423 -0.34 9.15 26.59
CA MET A 423 0.92 9.74 26.15
C MET A 423 1.95 9.68 27.28
N TYR A 424 3.19 9.35 26.91
CA TYR A 424 4.34 9.40 27.79
C TYR A 424 5.43 10.27 27.17
N ARG A 425 6.34 10.75 28.02
CA ARG A 425 7.65 11.26 27.57
C ARG A 425 8.79 10.68 28.40
N VAL A 426 10.00 10.70 27.84
CA VAL A 426 11.21 10.28 28.55
C VAL A 426 12.45 10.96 27.95
N ASP A 427 13.52 11.04 28.73
CA ASP A 427 14.83 11.41 28.21
C ASP A 427 15.39 10.31 27.27
N PRO A 428 16.08 10.66 26.17
CA PRO A 428 16.50 9.70 25.15
C PRO A 428 17.38 8.55 25.67
N ASP A 429 18.28 8.83 26.61
CA ASP A 429 19.16 7.85 27.24
C ASP A 429 18.44 6.89 28.20
N GLN A 430 17.18 7.18 28.52
CA GLN A 430 16.33 6.41 29.42
C GLN A 430 15.16 5.73 28.71
N VAL A 431 15.05 5.83 27.38
CA VAL A 431 13.89 5.35 26.61
C VAL A 431 13.58 3.87 26.83
N THR A 432 14.60 3.04 27.04
CA THR A 432 14.40 1.60 27.26
C THR A 432 14.04 1.24 28.71
N ASP A 433 14.21 2.16 29.67
CA ASP A 433 13.80 1.99 31.05
C ASP A 433 12.38 2.56 31.25
N ARG A 434 11.38 1.68 31.14
CA ARG A 434 9.97 2.05 31.30
C ARG A 434 9.63 2.65 32.66
N SER A 435 10.47 2.47 33.69
CA SER A 435 10.29 3.14 34.99
C SER A 435 10.63 4.64 34.96
N LYS A 436 11.19 5.13 33.85
CA LYS A 436 11.54 6.54 33.63
C LYS A 436 10.50 7.31 32.84
N TRP A 437 9.53 6.62 32.26
CA TRP A 437 8.51 7.24 31.43
C TRP A 437 7.56 8.06 32.29
N GLN A 438 7.41 9.34 31.94
CA GLN A 438 6.50 10.26 32.61
C GLN A 438 5.16 10.27 31.87
N PRO A 439 4.04 9.92 32.50
CA PRO A 439 2.73 9.96 31.85
C PRO A 439 2.21 11.38 31.72
N TRP A 440 1.49 11.67 30.66
CA TRP A 440 0.67 12.88 30.55
C TRP A 440 -0.59 12.72 31.40
N ASN A 441 -0.89 13.71 32.24
CA ASN A 441 -2.05 13.69 33.14
C ASN A 441 -3.20 14.61 32.69
N GLY A 442 -3.16 15.10 31.44
CA GLY A 442 -4.12 16.07 30.90
C GLY A 442 -3.68 17.53 30.99
N SER A 443 -2.79 17.87 31.92
CA SER A 443 -2.32 19.25 32.16
C SER A 443 -0.80 19.40 32.31
N GLY A 444 -0.09 18.29 32.52
CA GLY A 444 1.34 18.23 32.71
C GLY A 444 1.85 16.79 32.74
N TRP A 445 3.13 16.65 33.04
CA TRP A 445 3.82 15.36 33.12
C TRP A 445 3.88 14.87 34.56
N GLY A 446 3.42 13.65 34.80
CA GLY A 446 3.42 12.99 36.10
C GLY A 446 4.77 12.41 36.51
N ASN A 447 4.79 11.63 37.58
CA ASN A 447 6.03 11.01 38.05
C ASN A 447 6.47 9.90 37.08
N ALA A 448 7.78 9.75 36.96
CA ALA A 448 8.38 8.68 36.20
C ALA A 448 7.96 7.29 36.73
N GLY A 449 7.51 6.42 35.82
CA GLY A 449 7.13 5.03 36.11
C GLY A 449 5.66 4.83 36.47
N ASP A 450 4.94 5.91 36.79
CA ASP A 450 3.49 5.85 37.00
C ASP A 450 2.78 5.54 35.67
N PRO A 451 1.75 4.68 35.67
CA PRO A 451 0.93 4.46 34.48
C PRO A 451 0.09 5.70 34.17
N ALA A 452 -0.13 5.96 32.88
CA ALA A 452 -1.06 6.99 32.44
C ALA A 452 -2.50 6.58 32.75
N THR A 453 -3.22 7.47 33.45
CA THR A 453 -4.62 7.26 33.85
C THR A 453 -5.60 8.14 33.11
N VAL A 454 -5.11 9.07 32.28
CA VAL A 454 -5.91 10.02 31.52
C VAL A 454 -5.64 9.82 30.03
N PRO A 455 -6.56 9.20 29.27
CA PRO A 455 -6.41 9.10 27.83
C PRO A 455 -6.51 10.48 27.18
N VAL A 456 -5.72 10.68 26.13
CA VAL A 456 -5.81 11.84 25.22
C VAL A 456 -6.86 11.62 24.13
N SER A 457 -7.32 10.39 23.89
CA SER A 457 -8.42 10.06 22.96
C SER A 457 -9.77 9.93 23.67
N GLN A 458 -10.87 10.10 22.91
CA GLN A 458 -12.24 9.89 23.40
C GLN A 458 -12.72 8.45 23.23
N THR A 459 -12.16 7.72 22.28
CA THR A 459 -12.46 6.31 21.97
C THR A 459 -11.18 5.48 22.04
N PRO A 460 -11.28 4.14 22.17
CA PRO A 460 -10.14 3.26 22.02
C PRO A 460 -9.58 3.26 20.59
N PHE A 461 -8.28 3.04 20.49
CA PHE A 461 -7.55 2.92 19.23
C PHE A 461 -6.72 1.63 19.24
N GLY A 462 -6.16 1.28 18.08
CA GLY A 462 -5.23 0.18 17.88
C GLY A 462 -4.19 0.49 16.82
N GLU A 463 -3.13 -0.34 16.78
CA GLU A 463 -2.03 -0.29 15.81
C GLU A 463 -1.46 1.11 15.58
N LEU A 464 -0.96 1.72 16.66
CA LEU A 464 -0.47 3.10 16.62
C LEU A 464 0.78 3.25 15.73
N SER A 465 0.81 4.32 14.94
CA SER A 465 1.97 4.81 14.22
C SER A 465 2.15 6.31 14.49
N PHE A 466 3.02 6.63 15.44
CA PHE A 466 3.29 8.00 15.91
C PHE A 466 4.72 8.41 15.56
N ARG A 467 4.84 9.32 14.58
CA ARG A 467 6.11 9.69 13.93
C ARG A 467 6.23 11.21 13.84
N GLU A 468 7.45 11.71 13.68
CA GLU A 468 7.67 13.07 13.18
C GLU A 468 7.70 13.05 11.64
N VAL A 469 6.83 13.81 11.00
CA VAL A 469 6.79 13.97 9.53
C VAL A 469 6.78 15.47 9.22
N ASP A 470 7.70 15.93 8.37
CA ASP A 470 7.94 17.35 8.08
C ASP A 470 8.05 18.24 9.33
N GLY A 471 8.61 17.68 10.42
CA GLY A 471 8.76 18.38 11.69
C GLY A 471 7.49 18.52 12.53
N LYS A 472 6.41 17.83 12.16
CA LYS A 472 5.16 17.77 12.91
C LYS A 472 4.92 16.39 13.52
N PRO A 473 4.40 16.30 14.75
CA PRO A 473 3.82 15.07 15.27
C PRO A 473 2.65 14.58 14.41
N VAL A 474 2.77 13.37 13.87
CA VAL A 474 1.72 12.71 13.09
C VAL A 474 1.37 11.38 13.72
N LEU A 475 0.10 11.18 14.06
CA LEU A 475 -0.43 9.90 14.51
C LEU A 475 -1.33 9.32 13.43
N SER A 476 -1.03 8.10 13.01
CA SER A 476 -1.94 7.25 12.25
C SER A 476 -2.32 6.03 13.09
N ALA A 477 -3.60 5.66 13.11
CA ALA A 477 -4.08 4.53 13.92
C ALA A 477 -5.50 4.10 13.51
N PHE A 478 -5.88 2.86 13.87
CA PHE A 478 -7.25 2.37 13.78
C PHE A 478 -8.10 2.89 14.94
N ASN A 479 -9.19 3.59 14.65
CA ASN A 479 -10.16 4.10 15.61
C ASN A 479 -11.29 3.09 15.81
N GLN A 480 -11.34 2.43 16.97
CA GLN A 480 -12.35 1.41 17.25
C GLN A 480 -13.78 1.99 17.26
N GLY A 481 -13.93 3.27 17.63
CA GLY A 481 -15.23 3.92 17.72
C GLY A 481 -15.88 4.20 16.37
N THR A 482 -15.08 4.47 15.33
CA THR A 482 -15.56 4.77 13.97
C THR A 482 -15.36 3.62 13.00
N GLY A 483 -14.43 2.70 13.30
CA GLY A 483 -13.98 1.66 12.37
C GLY A 483 -12.99 2.16 11.31
N ASN A 484 -12.48 3.38 11.44
CA ASN A 484 -11.64 4.01 10.44
C ASN A 484 -10.15 3.89 10.77
N VAL A 485 -9.30 3.92 9.74
CA VAL A 485 -7.89 4.32 9.92
C VAL A 485 -7.79 5.81 9.66
N GLU A 486 -7.22 6.53 10.63
CA GLU A 486 -7.22 7.97 10.68
C GLU A 486 -5.79 8.52 10.83
N VAL A 487 -5.48 9.59 10.12
CA VAL A 487 -4.24 10.38 10.26
C VAL A 487 -4.54 11.70 10.92
N ARG A 488 -3.73 12.08 11.91
CA ARG A 488 -3.86 13.34 12.67
C ARG A 488 -2.51 14.04 12.71
N VAL A 489 -2.48 15.29 12.28
CA VAL A 489 -1.29 16.14 12.21
C VAL A 489 -1.46 17.28 13.20
N ALA A 490 -0.55 17.41 14.17
CA ALA A 490 -0.61 18.46 15.18
C ALA A 490 0.72 19.23 15.27
N ASP A 491 0.73 20.31 16.05
CA ASP A 491 1.96 21.06 16.38
C ASP A 491 2.58 20.63 17.71
N ASP A 492 1.81 19.92 18.55
CA ASP A 492 2.23 19.43 19.87
C ASP A 492 1.84 17.95 20.01
N PRO A 493 2.78 17.06 20.42
CA PRO A 493 2.50 15.64 20.64
C PRO A 493 1.27 15.36 21.51
N THR A 494 1.10 16.13 22.59
CA THR A 494 -0.01 15.98 23.55
C THR A 494 -1.37 16.42 22.99
N LYS A 495 -1.37 17.11 21.85
CA LYS A 495 -2.57 17.63 21.17
C LYS A 495 -2.95 16.85 19.92
N VAL A 496 -2.23 15.76 19.59
CA VAL A 496 -2.48 14.99 18.37
C VAL A 496 -3.89 14.40 18.28
N MET A 497 -4.55 14.13 19.41
CA MET A 497 -5.94 13.67 19.45
C MET A 497 -6.98 14.80 19.52
N ALA A 498 -6.55 16.05 19.70
CA ALA A 498 -7.43 17.22 19.76
C ALA A 498 -7.70 17.86 18.38
N VAL A 499 -6.89 17.51 17.38
CA VAL A 499 -7.07 17.96 15.98
C VAL A 499 -7.97 17.00 15.21
N GLY A 500 -8.67 17.49 14.18
CA GLY A 500 -9.52 16.65 13.33
C GLY A 500 -8.72 15.70 12.44
N PRO A 501 -9.20 14.46 12.20
CA PRO A 501 -8.47 13.47 11.40
C PRO A 501 -8.68 13.69 9.90
N THR A 502 -7.71 13.24 9.10
CA THR A 502 -7.90 12.77 7.72
C THR A 502 -8.26 11.29 7.79
N VAL A 503 -9.42 10.92 7.23
CA VAL A 503 -9.88 9.53 7.21
C VAL A 503 -9.23 8.84 6.01
N VAL A 504 -8.24 7.99 6.28
CA VAL A 504 -7.51 7.24 5.24
C VAL A 504 -8.33 6.04 4.78
N VAL A 505 -8.96 5.32 5.70
CA VAL A 505 -9.76 4.13 5.36
C VAL A 505 -11.01 4.10 6.21
N GLN A 506 -12.14 3.67 5.64
CA GLN A 506 -13.44 3.59 6.32
C GLN A 506 -14.25 2.36 5.91
N GLN A 507 -15.26 2.01 6.72
CA GLN A 507 -16.11 0.81 6.54
C GLN A 507 -17.60 1.09 6.33
N SER A 508 -18.00 2.36 6.32
CA SER A 508 -19.39 2.81 6.30
C SER A 508 -20.01 2.99 4.92
N ASP A 509 -19.22 3.38 3.92
CA ASP A 509 -19.66 3.65 2.55
C ASP A 509 -18.92 2.74 1.56
N PRO A 510 -19.53 1.63 1.11
CA PRO A 510 -18.96 0.70 0.14
C PRO A 510 -18.64 1.30 -1.23
N HIS A 511 -19.12 2.50 -1.53
CA HIS A 511 -18.91 3.17 -2.83
C HIS A 511 -17.79 4.21 -2.79
N ALA A 512 -17.25 4.53 -1.60
CA ALA A 512 -16.17 5.49 -1.47
C ALA A 512 -14.81 4.87 -1.84
N PRO A 513 -13.88 5.67 -2.42
CA PRO A 513 -12.57 5.19 -2.87
C PRO A 513 -11.65 4.71 -1.72
N ASN A 514 -11.98 5.07 -0.48
CA ASN A 514 -11.26 4.65 0.72
C ASN A 514 -12.01 3.59 1.54
N PHE A 515 -12.93 2.86 0.91
CA PHE A 515 -13.64 1.75 1.56
C PHE A 515 -12.77 0.50 1.64
N LEU A 516 -12.59 -0.04 2.86
CA LEU A 516 -11.97 -1.34 3.07
C LEU A 516 -12.63 -2.02 4.29
N PRO A 517 -13.40 -3.09 4.11
CA PRO A 517 -14.09 -3.73 5.22
C PRO A 517 -13.10 -4.46 6.14
N GLN A 518 -13.34 -4.44 7.45
CA GLN A 518 -12.50 -5.07 8.48
C GLN A 518 -11.03 -4.62 8.40
N ASN A 519 -10.82 -3.32 8.14
CA ASN A 519 -9.48 -2.73 8.13
C ASN A 519 -8.95 -2.47 9.54
N TYR A 520 -7.63 -2.42 9.68
CA TYR A 520 -6.91 -2.00 10.88
C TYR A 520 -5.45 -1.67 10.52
N GLY A 521 -4.60 -1.26 11.47
CA GLY A 521 -3.26 -0.79 11.15
C GLY A 521 -3.21 0.70 10.81
N GLY A 522 -2.45 1.05 9.77
CA GLY A 522 -2.17 2.43 9.39
C GLY A 522 -0.75 2.85 9.72
N PHE A 523 0.25 2.03 9.37
CA PHE A 523 1.65 2.32 9.63
C PHE A 523 2.23 3.26 8.58
N ILE A 524 2.69 4.43 9.00
CA ILE A 524 3.28 5.44 8.12
C ILE A 524 4.61 4.91 7.57
N LEU A 525 4.77 4.92 6.25
CA LEU A 525 6.00 4.54 5.59
C LEU A 525 7.11 5.55 5.89
N PRO A 526 8.36 5.09 6.08
CA PRO A 526 9.52 5.96 6.04
C PRO A 526 9.57 6.80 4.76
N GLN A 527 10.25 7.95 4.82
CA GLN A 527 10.41 8.89 3.69
C GLN A 527 9.12 9.59 3.21
N SER A 528 7.98 9.32 3.85
CA SER A 528 6.74 10.06 3.61
C SER A 528 6.89 11.54 3.99
N THR A 529 6.11 12.39 3.31
CA THR A 529 5.91 13.82 3.64
C THR A 529 4.44 14.05 3.95
N LEU A 530 4.08 15.20 4.52
CA LEU A 530 2.66 15.50 4.79
C LEU A 530 1.83 15.57 3.50
N SER A 531 2.42 16.05 2.40
CA SER A 531 1.76 16.12 1.09
C SER A 531 1.77 14.81 0.30
N ASN A 532 2.53 13.82 0.77
CA ASN A 532 2.68 12.50 0.13
C ASN A 532 2.97 11.49 1.23
N LEU A 533 1.92 11.17 1.99
CA LEU A 533 1.97 10.25 3.11
C LEU A 533 1.55 8.87 2.61
N ASN A 534 2.45 7.90 2.67
CA ASN A 534 2.14 6.51 2.33
C ASN A 534 1.94 5.72 3.63
N LEU A 535 0.96 4.83 3.66
CA LEU A 535 0.61 4.01 4.81
C LEU A 535 0.38 2.56 4.42
N LEU A 536 0.72 1.65 5.33
CA LEU A 536 0.29 0.25 5.24
C LEU A 536 -0.91 0.00 6.15
N VAL A 537 -2.00 -0.49 5.57
CA VAL A 537 -3.27 -0.81 6.23
C VAL A 537 -3.59 -2.28 5.99
N SER A 538 -3.90 -3.00 7.07
CA SER A 538 -4.22 -4.42 7.00
C SER A 538 -5.71 -4.65 6.83
N GLN A 539 -6.07 -5.77 6.20
CA GLN A 539 -7.42 -6.27 6.07
C GLN A 539 -7.46 -7.74 6.47
N TRP A 540 -8.46 -8.09 7.27
CA TRP A 540 -8.76 -9.48 7.60
C TRP A 540 -10.26 -9.75 7.55
N ASP A 541 -10.72 -10.54 6.58
CA ASP A 541 -12.08 -11.07 6.63
C ASP A 541 -12.15 -12.24 7.63
N THR A 542 -12.57 -11.95 8.85
CA THR A 542 -12.68 -12.95 9.92
C THR A 542 -13.72 -14.05 9.66
N ASN A 543 -14.63 -13.88 8.71
CA ASN A 543 -15.62 -14.92 8.36
C ASN A 543 -15.00 -16.06 7.57
N ASN A 544 -14.10 -15.72 6.64
CA ASN A 544 -13.50 -16.67 5.69
C ASN A 544 -11.99 -16.83 5.87
N ASN A 545 -11.39 -16.01 6.74
CA ASN A 545 -9.95 -15.81 6.90
C ASN A 545 -9.22 -15.30 5.66
N THR A 546 -9.97 -14.81 4.65
CA THR A 546 -9.42 -14.30 3.38
C THR A 546 -10.32 -13.19 2.81
N PRO A 547 -9.77 -12.04 2.36
CA PRO A 547 -8.35 -11.73 2.31
C PRO A 547 -7.75 -11.55 3.71
N TYR A 548 -6.47 -11.91 3.82
CA TYR A 548 -5.61 -11.60 4.97
C TYR A 548 -4.32 -10.96 4.43
N ASN A 549 -4.37 -9.65 4.30
CA ASN A 549 -3.37 -8.91 3.54
C ASN A 549 -3.09 -7.53 4.14
N THR A 550 -2.05 -6.91 3.59
CA THR A 550 -1.68 -5.52 3.86
C THR A 550 -1.67 -4.77 2.53
N ARG A 551 -2.31 -3.60 2.53
CA ARG A 551 -2.50 -2.72 1.38
C ARG A 551 -1.77 -1.41 1.58
N GLU A 552 -1.29 -0.83 0.49
CA GLU A 552 -0.67 0.49 0.51
C GLU A 552 -1.72 1.58 0.22
N PHE A 553 -1.71 2.64 1.02
CA PHE A 553 -2.55 3.81 0.84
C PHE A 553 -1.70 5.06 0.72
N HIS A 554 -2.07 5.94 -0.19
CA HIS A 554 -1.46 7.27 -0.34
C HIS A 554 -2.48 8.34 0.07
N VAL A 555 -2.06 9.29 0.90
CA VAL A 555 -2.88 10.43 1.31
C VAL A 555 -2.09 11.74 1.35
N ASP A 556 -2.74 12.84 0.98
CA ASP A 556 -2.30 14.20 1.33
C ASP A 556 -2.88 14.58 2.70
N ALA A 557 -2.01 14.61 3.71
CA ALA A 557 -2.32 14.99 5.08
C ALA A 557 -2.00 16.47 5.38
N ASN A 558 -1.54 17.24 4.39
CA ASN A 558 -1.25 18.65 4.54
C ASN A 558 -2.56 19.45 4.50
N ARG A 559 -2.97 20.00 5.66
CA ARG A 559 -4.21 20.77 5.82
C ARG A 559 -3.94 22.24 6.08
#